data_AF-A0A0F8YR16-F1
#
_entry.id   AF-A0A0F8YR16-F1
#
_cell.length_a   1.000
_cell.length_b   1.000
_cell.length_c   1.000
_cell.angle_alpha   90.00
_cell.angle_beta   90.00
_cell.angle_gamma   90.00
#
_symmetry.space_group_name_H-M   'P 1'
#
loop_
_entity.id
_entity.type
_entity.pdbx_description
1 polymer ?
#
loop_
_entity_poly.entity_id
_entity_poly.type
_entity_poly.pdbx_seq_one_letter_code
_entity_poly.pdbx_strand_id
1 'polypeptide(L)'
;MDLISWGLVLLFIFGLFVMAPIGIIDAIYKEPQAAEKANQICQEQGYDFYESFERIGILSKEPVAIKCKYVDNYKEIDMNLRKISEE
;
A
#
# COMPACT_ATOMS: atom_id res chain seq x y z
N MET A 1 -2.70 -24.28 33.39
CA MET A 1 -2.44 -23.04 32.65
C MET A 1 -2.50 -21.90 33.64
N ASP A 2 -1.35 -21.31 33.95
CA ASP A 2 -1.22 -20.29 34.99
C ASP A 2 -1.80 -18.94 34.54
N LEU A 3 -2.09 -18.06 35.51
CA LEU A 3 -2.68 -16.72 35.27
C LEU A 3 -1.90 -15.90 34.22
N ILE A 4 -0.58 -16.08 34.20
CA ILE A 4 0.36 -15.44 33.26
C ILE A 4 0.13 -15.92 31.82
N SER A 5 -0.16 -17.22 31.64
CA SER A 5 -0.44 -17.81 30.32
C SER A 5 -1.73 -17.26 29.71
N TRP A 6 -2.77 -17.07 30.52
CA TRP A 6 -4.03 -16.44 30.07
C TRP A 6 -3.84 -14.95 29.72
N GLY A 7 -3.02 -14.23 30.47
CA GLY A 7 -2.70 -12.83 30.16
C GLY A 7 -2.04 -12.65 28.80
N LEU A 8 -1.10 -13.52 28.44
CA LEU A 8 -0.45 -13.50 27.13
C LEU A 8 -1.40 -13.84 25.98
N VAL A 9 -2.29 -14.82 26.18
CA VAL A 9 -3.31 -15.18 25.19
C VAL A 9 -4.26 -14.01 24.93
N LEU A 10 -4.71 -13.31 25.97
CA LEU A 10 -5.57 -12.13 25.82
C LEU A 10 -4.86 -10.99 25.09
N LEU A 11 -3.58 -10.73 25.38
CA LEU A 11 -2.79 -9.75 24.67
C LEU A 11 -2.62 -10.10 23.18
N PHE A 12 -2.40 -11.38 22.86
CA PHE A 12 -2.29 -11.85 21.48
C PHE A 12 -3.61 -11.67 20.72
N ILE A 13 -4.73 -12.06 21.32
CA ILE A 13 -6.07 -11.89 20.73
C ILE A 13 -6.37 -10.39 20.52
N PHE A 14 -6.06 -9.55 21.51
CA PHE A 14 -6.24 -8.10 21.37
C PHE A 14 -5.36 -7.51 20.27
N GLY A 15 -4.11 -7.95 20.16
CA GLY A 15 -3.21 -7.57 19.08
C GLY A 15 -3.75 -7.95 17.70
N LEU A 16 -4.28 -9.17 17.55
CA LEU A 16 -4.94 -9.60 16.31
C LEU A 16 -6.18 -8.75 16.00
N PHE A 17 -6.98 -8.43 17.02
CA PHE A 17 -8.20 -7.63 16.84
C PHE A 17 -7.90 -6.20 16.39
N VAL A 18 -6.75 -5.64 16.76
CA VAL A 18 -6.32 -4.30 16.31
C VAL A 18 -5.65 -4.35 14.93
N MET A 19 -4.82 -5.35 14.66
CA MET A 19 -4.03 -5.40 13.41
C MET A 19 -4.83 -5.94 12.22
N ALA A 20 -5.74 -6.91 12.42
CA ALA A 20 -6.51 -7.51 11.33
C ALA A 20 -7.41 -6.49 10.59
N PRO A 21 -8.15 -5.59 11.26
CA PRO A 21 -8.96 -4.58 10.57
C PRO A 21 -8.13 -3.64 9.71
N ILE A 22 -6.90 -3.30 10.14
CA ILE A 22 -6.01 -2.41 9.38
C ILE A 22 -5.64 -3.07 8.05
N GLY A 23 -5.22 -4.34 8.08
CA GLY A 23 -4.90 -5.09 6.86
C GLY A 23 -6.11 -5.27 5.93
N ILE A 24 -7.30 -5.51 6.49
CA ILE A 24 -8.54 -5.63 5.71
C ILE A 24 -8.91 -4.31 5.03
N ILE A 25 -8.81 -3.19 5.75
CA ILE A 25 -9.09 -1.86 5.19
C ILE A 25 -8.12 -1.56 4.05
N ASP A 26 -6.85 -1.93 4.19
CA ASP A 26 -5.86 -1.72 3.14
C ASP A 26 -6.21 -2.47 1.85
N ALA A 27 -6.44 -3.78 1.96
CA ALA A 27 -6.72 -4.64 0.82
C ALA A 27 -8.05 -4.32 0.12
N ILE A 28 -9.10 -3.95 0.88
CA ILE A 28 -10.43 -3.72 0.30
C ILE A 28 -10.58 -2.30 -0.25
N TYR A 29 -9.94 -1.29 0.36
CA TYR A 29 -10.22 0.10 0.02
C TYR A 29 -9.01 0.85 -0.52
N LYS A 30 -7.81 0.63 0.02
CA LYS A 30 -6.63 1.43 -0.30
C LYS A 30 -5.90 0.92 -1.53
N GLU A 31 -5.71 -0.39 -1.60
CA GLU A 31 -5.07 -1.04 -2.75
C GLU A 31 -5.84 -0.82 -4.05
N PRO A 32 -7.19 -0.98 -4.09
CA PRO A 32 -7.95 -0.71 -5.31
C PRO A 32 -7.93 0.77 -5.72
N GLN A 33 -7.92 1.70 -4.75
CA GLN A 33 -7.81 3.14 -5.03
C GLN A 33 -6.45 3.49 -5.66
N ALA A 34 -5.37 2.89 -5.17
CA ALA A 34 -4.04 3.10 -5.75
C ALA A 34 -3.93 2.48 -7.16
N ALA A 35 -4.52 1.30 -7.36
CA ALA A 35 -4.62 0.65 -8.67
C ALA A 35 -5.40 1.49 -9.69
N GLU A 36 -6.53 2.07 -9.27
CA GLU A 36 -7.33 2.95 -10.13
C GLU A 36 -6.53 4.19 -10.55
N LYS A 37 -5.85 4.85 -9.59
CA LYS A 37 -4.94 5.96 -9.89
C LYS A 37 -3.81 5.55 -10.82
N ALA A 38 -3.23 4.36 -10.64
CA ALA A 38 -2.18 3.87 -11.53
C ALA A 38 -2.64 3.67 -12.97
N ASN A 39 -3.86 3.16 -13.14
CA ASN A 39 -4.46 3.06 -14.47
C ASN A 39 -4.70 4.44 -15.09
N GLN A 40 -5.25 5.39 -14.31
CA GLN A 40 -5.49 6.75 -14.80
C GLN A 40 -4.20 7.40 -15.31
N ILE A 41 -3.10 7.31 -14.54
CA ILE A 41 -1.83 7.94 -14.92
C ILE A 41 -1.19 7.26 -16.15
N CYS A 42 -1.32 5.94 -16.29
CA CYS A 42 -0.88 5.25 -17.49
C CYS A 42 -1.74 5.64 -18.71
N GLN A 43 -3.05 5.77 -18.54
CA GLN A 43 -3.97 6.17 -19.62
C GLN A 43 -3.75 7.63 -20.07
N GLU A 44 -3.49 8.54 -19.14
CA GLU A 44 -3.12 9.93 -19.45
C GLU A 44 -1.83 10.02 -20.27
N GLN A 45 -0.95 9.03 -20.15
CA GLN A 45 0.29 8.94 -20.92
C GLN A 45 0.14 8.17 -22.24
N GLY A 46 -1.07 7.68 -22.54
CA GLY A 46 -1.37 6.95 -23.77
C GLY A 46 -1.15 5.44 -23.70
N TYR A 47 -1.00 4.86 -22.51
CA TYR A 47 -0.94 3.40 -22.31
C TYR A 47 -2.31 2.82 -21.95
N ASP A 48 -2.55 1.55 -22.29
CA ASP A 48 -3.85 0.91 -22.04
C ASP A 48 -4.14 0.70 -20.54
N PHE A 49 -3.15 0.23 -19.78
CA PHE A 49 -3.26 -0.10 -18.34
C PHE A 49 -1.91 -0.16 -17.61
N TYR A 50 -1.95 -0.16 -16.27
CA TYR A 50 -0.76 -0.39 -15.44
C TYR A 50 -0.40 -1.89 -15.40
N GLU A 51 0.90 -2.21 -15.38
CA GLU A 51 1.41 -3.57 -15.18
C GLU A 51 1.62 -3.85 -13.69
N SER A 52 2.26 -2.90 -12.99
CA SER A 52 2.47 -2.96 -11.55
C SER A 52 2.60 -1.56 -10.96
N PHE A 53 2.39 -1.43 -9.66
CA PHE A 53 2.63 -0.19 -8.92
C PHE A 53 3.16 -0.49 -7.52
N GLU A 54 3.88 0.46 -6.94
CA GLU A 54 4.36 0.42 -5.56
C GLU A 54 3.66 1.46 -4.70
N ARG A 55 3.53 1.18 -3.40
CA ARG A 55 2.89 2.05 -2.39
C ARG A 55 3.76 2.14 -1.15
N ILE A 56 3.73 3.29 -0.48
CA ILE A 56 4.35 3.44 0.85
C ILE A 56 3.36 3.00 1.93
N GLY A 57 3.52 1.76 2.38
CA GLY A 57 2.81 1.22 3.53
C GLY A 57 1.32 0.94 3.31
N ILE A 58 0.76 0.20 4.28
CA ILE A 58 -0.62 -0.30 4.38
C ILE A 58 -1.69 0.77 4.61
N LEU A 59 -1.39 2.05 4.40
CA LEU A 59 -2.36 3.14 4.55
C LEU A 59 -2.34 4.16 3.42
N SER A 60 -1.33 4.13 2.53
CA SER A 60 -1.24 5.07 1.41
C SER A 60 -2.30 4.77 0.36
N LYS A 61 -3.04 5.79 -0.08
CA LYS A 61 -4.01 5.66 -1.18
C LYS A 61 -3.38 5.90 -2.55
N GLU A 62 -2.10 6.24 -2.58
CA GLU A 62 -1.44 6.73 -3.79
C GLU A 62 -0.27 5.82 -4.16
N PRO A 63 -0.15 5.47 -5.45
CA PRO A 63 1.01 4.77 -5.97
C PRO A 63 2.20 5.75 -6.07
N VAL A 64 3.38 5.28 -5.68
CA VAL A 64 4.62 6.10 -5.69
C VAL A 64 5.51 5.80 -6.87
N ALA A 65 5.45 4.56 -7.35
CA ALA A 65 6.06 4.13 -8.59
C ALA A 65 5.02 3.32 -9.37
N ILE A 66 4.95 3.51 -10.68
CA ILE A 66 4.02 2.80 -11.55
C ILE A 66 4.78 2.34 -12.78
N LYS A 67 4.64 1.07 -13.12
CA LYS A 67 5.08 0.52 -14.39
C LYS A 67 3.86 0.40 -15.30
N CYS A 68 3.83 1.20 -16.35
CA CYS A 68 2.79 1.07 -17.38
C CYS A 68 3.13 -0.11 -18.30
N LYS A 69 2.11 -0.75 -18.85
CA LYS A 69 2.32 -1.90 -19.72
C LYS A 69 3.17 -1.51 -20.95
N TYR A 70 4.08 -2.40 -21.33
CA TYR A 70 5.02 -2.22 -22.45
C TYR A 70 6.11 -1.16 -22.19
N VAL A 71 6.25 -0.71 -20.94
CA VAL A 71 7.35 0.15 -20.50
C VAL A 71 8.27 -0.69 -19.62
N ASP A 72 9.55 -0.76 -19.97
CA ASP A 72 10.50 -1.60 -19.23
C ASP A 72 10.81 -1.05 -17.82
N ASN A 73 10.64 0.26 -17.63
CA ASN A 73 11.01 0.95 -16.39
C ASN A 73 9.79 1.44 -15.62
N TYR A 74 9.89 1.42 -14.28
CA TYR A 74 8.96 2.15 -13.43
C TYR A 74 9.11 3.64 -13.67
N LYS A 75 7.97 4.31 -13.80
CA LYS A 75 7.90 5.75 -13.72
C LYS A 75 7.62 6.13 -12.28
N GLU A 76 8.52 6.91 -11.69
CA GLU A 76 8.26 7.57 -10.41
C GLU A 76 7.21 8.66 -10.63
N ILE A 77 6.12 8.58 -9.89
CA ILE A 77 4.94 9.44 -10.03
C ILE A 77 5.03 10.64 -9.09
N ASP A 78 6.13 10.70 -8.32
CA ASP A 78 6.52 11.83 -7.50
C ASP A 78 5.79 11.84 -6.12
N MET A 79 6.13 12.64 -5.10
CA MET A 79 6.96 13.86 -5.11
C MET A 79 7.52 14.28 -3.74
N ASN A 80 7.28 13.51 -2.66
CA ASN A 80 7.54 13.95 -1.27
C ASN A 80 8.56 13.13 -0.46
N LEU A 81 9.03 11.97 -0.94
CA LEU A 81 10.08 11.22 -0.22
C LEU A 81 11.47 11.84 -0.39
N ARG A 82 11.72 12.51 -1.52
CA ARG A 82 13.03 13.09 -1.84
C ARG A 82 13.39 14.28 -0.94
N LYS A 83 12.41 14.94 -0.31
CA LYS A 83 12.64 16.01 0.68
C LYS A 83 13.11 15.51 2.05
N ILE A 84 12.89 14.25 2.39
CA ILE A 84 13.30 13.69 3.70
C ILE A 84 14.69 13.02 3.60
N SER A 85 15.15 12.67 2.38
CA SER A 85 16.48 12.07 2.19
C SER A 85 17.61 13.08 1.97
N GLU A 86 17.31 14.39 1.96
CA GLU A 86 18.30 15.47 1.77
C GLU A 86 18.41 16.42 2.98
N GLU A 87 17.80 16.09 4.14
CA GLU A 87 18.05 16.77 5.43
C GLU A 87 18.85 15.90 6.41
#